data_AF-A0A9Q9IUP1-F1
#
_entry.id   AF-A0A9Q9IUP1-F1
#
_cell.length_a   1.000
_cell.length_b   1.000
_cell.length_c   1.000
_cell.angle_alpha   90.00
_cell.angle_beta   90.00
_cell.angle_gamma   90.00
#
_symmetry.space_group_name_H-M   'P 1'
#
loop_
_entity.id
_entity.type
_entity.pdbx_description
1 polymer ?
#
loop_
_entity_poly.entity_id
_entity_poly.type
_entity_poly.pdbx_seq_one_letter_code
_entity_poly.pdbx_strand_id
1 'polypeptide(L)'
;MSFAQALRTRLVGEGFATGIGMLIDTSRNGWGGPARPSLASTSTNRNVFVEQSRVDRRYRIMNWCNQAGAGLGERPRSAPAAGIDAYEWMKPPGESDGSSDPLRPDTDNRVVQPMCDPLYGGGIRNGYNPTGALPLAPPAGEWFPAAFRGLLANAYPPLP
;
A
#
# COMPACT_ATOMS: atom_id res chain seq x y z
N MET A 1 4.42 -9.28 6.60
CA MET A 1 5.28 -10.44 6.91
C MET A 1 4.47 -11.66 7.36
N SER A 2 3.74 -11.60 8.49
CA SER A 2 3.00 -12.75 9.06
C SER A 2 2.06 -13.45 8.07
N PHE A 3 1.31 -12.68 7.26
CA PHE A 3 0.45 -13.24 6.22
C PHE A 3 1.22 -14.11 5.22
N ALA A 4 2.35 -13.63 4.68
CA ALA A 4 3.11 -14.34 3.67
C ALA A 4 3.67 -15.66 4.24
N GLN A 5 4.18 -15.64 5.46
CA GLN A 5 4.69 -16.86 6.12
C GLN A 5 3.57 -17.87 6.42
N ALA A 6 2.42 -17.40 6.91
CA ALA A 6 1.25 -18.26 7.14
C ALA A 6 0.72 -18.87 5.84
N LEU A 7 0.65 -18.06 4.77
CA LEU A 7 0.26 -18.52 3.45
C LEU A 7 1.24 -19.56 2.91
N ARG A 8 2.54 -19.34 3.03
CA ARG A 8 3.57 -20.32 2.66
C ARG A 8 3.36 -21.65 3.37
N THR A 9 3.20 -21.62 4.70
CA THR A 9 2.94 -22.83 5.49
C THR A 9 1.69 -23.55 5.00
N ARG A 10 0.62 -22.82 4.70
CA ARG A 10 -0.61 -23.40 4.16
C ARG A 10 -0.38 -24.04 2.79
N LEU A 11 0.26 -23.35 1.86
CA LEU A 11 0.54 -23.85 0.52
C LEU A 11 1.38 -25.14 0.57
N VAL A 12 2.41 -25.19 1.42
CA VAL A 12 3.18 -26.42 1.63
C VAL A 12 2.30 -27.55 2.17
N GLY A 13 1.39 -27.25 3.10
CA GLY A 13 0.41 -28.22 3.61
C GLY A 13 -0.58 -28.72 2.55
N GLU A 14 -0.86 -27.92 1.51
CA GLU A 14 -1.68 -28.30 0.35
C GLU A 14 -0.87 -29.02 -0.74
N GLY A 15 0.41 -29.30 -0.51
CA GLY A 15 1.25 -30.09 -1.43
C GLY A 15 2.18 -29.28 -2.34
N PHE A 16 2.29 -27.96 -2.16
CA PHE A 16 3.35 -27.19 -2.81
C PHE A 16 4.73 -27.63 -2.30
N ALA A 17 5.75 -27.53 -3.15
CA ALA A 17 7.12 -27.90 -2.80
C ALA A 17 7.60 -27.16 -1.55
N THR A 18 8.30 -27.86 -0.64
CA THR A 18 8.79 -27.26 0.60
C THR A 18 9.81 -26.13 0.38
N GLY A 19 10.42 -26.09 -0.81
CA GLY A 19 11.36 -25.05 -1.24
C GLY A 19 10.72 -23.76 -1.75
N ILE A 20 9.39 -23.60 -1.78
CA ILE A 20 8.78 -22.32 -2.15
C ILE A 20 9.19 -21.22 -1.16
N GLY A 21 9.36 -20.00 -1.67
CA GLY A 21 9.48 -18.80 -0.87
C GLY A 21 8.53 -17.71 -1.35
N MET A 22 8.41 -16.67 -0.52
CA MET A 22 7.46 -15.59 -0.74
C MET A 22 8.19 -14.30 -1.09
N LEU A 23 7.59 -13.52 -1.98
CA LEU A 23 8.00 -12.14 -2.23
C LEU A 23 7.01 -11.18 -1.58
N ILE A 24 7.50 -10.04 -1.10
CA ILE A 24 6.63 -8.96 -0.62
C ILE A 24 6.99 -7.69 -1.38
N ASP A 25 6.00 -7.09 -2.04
CA ASP A 25 6.16 -5.76 -2.62
C ASP A 25 6.23 -4.72 -1.50
N THR A 26 7.41 -4.12 -1.34
CA THR A 26 7.70 -3.07 -0.34
C THR A 26 7.85 -1.69 -0.97
N SER A 27 7.49 -1.52 -2.24
CA SER A 27 7.63 -0.26 -2.97
C SER A 27 6.99 0.94 -2.29
N ARG A 28 5.79 0.77 -1.72
CA ARG A 28 4.94 1.89 -1.23
C ARG A 28 4.29 1.63 0.13
N ASN A 29 4.89 0.78 0.97
CA ASN A 29 4.30 0.33 2.22
C ASN A 29 5.04 0.80 3.49
N GLY A 30 5.93 1.78 3.39
CA GLY A 30 6.74 2.23 4.53
C GLY A 30 5.94 2.97 5.60
N TRP A 31 4.99 3.82 5.18
CA TRP A 31 4.19 4.67 6.06
C TRP A 31 5.05 5.41 7.10
N GLY A 32 6.05 6.13 6.61
CA GLY A 32 6.92 7.00 7.39
C GLY A 32 6.36 8.41 7.53
N GLY A 33 7.28 9.37 7.59
CA GLY A 33 6.97 10.77 7.79
C GLY A 33 6.47 11.11 9.20
N PRO A 34 6.15 12.39 9.46
CA PRO A 34 5.77 12.87 10.80
C PRO A 34 4.50 12.23 11.37
N ALA A 35 3.63 11.67 10.53
CA ALA A 35 2.38 11.04 10.94
C ALA A 35 2.54 9.57 11.37
N ARG A 36 3.73 8.98 11.25
CA ARG A 36 4.01 7.61 11.70
C ARG A 36 3.98 7.55 13.24
N PRO A 37 3.17 6.68 13.86
CA PRO A 37 3.23 6.47 15.30
C PRO A 37 4.61 5.96 15.73
N SER A 38 5.21 6.61 16.71
CA SER A 38 6.48 6.18 17.32
C SER A 38 6.27 5.20 18.48
N LEU A 39 5.09 5.22 19.09
CA LEU A 39 4.69 4.38 20.21
C LEU A 39 3.24 3.93 20.05
N ALA A 40 2.88 2.83 20.70
CA ALA A 40 1.49 2.42 20.82
C ALA A 40 0.70 3.44 21.66
N SER A 41 -0.58 3.59 21.32
CA SER A 41 -1.53 4.39 22.10
C SER A 41 -1.69 3.83 23.51
N THR A 42 -2.00 4.71 24.46
CA THR A 42 -2.36 4.33 25.84
C THR A 42 -3.87 4.23 26.03
N SER A 43 -4.67 4.44 24.99
CA SER A 43 -6.13 4.39 25.08
C SER A 43 -6.62 2.98 25.40
N THR A 44 -7.58 2.86 26.31
CA THR A 44 -8.30 1.61 26.59
C THR A 44 -9.48 1.40 25.63
N ASN A 45 -9.88 2.42 24.86
CA ASN A 45 -10.84 2.23 23.79
C ASN A 45 -10.16 1.51 22.62
N ARG A 46 -10.62 0.30 22.32
CA ARG A 46 -10.03 -0.56 21.28
C ARG A 46 -9.82 0.14 19.94
N ASN A 47 -10.81 0.87 19.44
CA ASN A 47 -10.72 1.50 18.13
C ASN A 47 -9.71 2.65 18.16
N VAL A 48 -9.75 3.49 19.21
CA VAL A 48 -8.78 4.58 19.38
C VAL A 48 -7.36 4.03 19.51
N PHE A 49 -7.18 2.95 20.28
CA PHE A 49 -5.91 2.28 20.42
C PHE A 49 -5.34 1.85 19.07
N VAL A 50 -6.14 1.11 18.27
CA VAL A 50 -5.70 0.61 16.96
C VAL A 50 -5.40 1.75 16.01
N GLU A 51 -6.29 2.73 15.88
CA GLU A 51 -6.14 3.85 14.94
C GLU A 51 -4.93 4.74 15.25
N GLN A 52 -4.60 4.92 16.53
CA GLN A 52 -3.43 5.69 16.96
C GLN A 52 -2.13 4.87 16.90
N SER A 53 -2.20 3.53 16.91
CA SER A 53 -1.01 2.67 16.94
C SER A 53 -0.61 2.10 15.58
N ARG A 54 -1.55 1.99 14.63
CA ARG A 54 -1.28 1.41 13.31
C ARG A 54 -0.39 2.32 12.47
N VAL A 55 0.60 1.72 11.81
CA VAL A 55 1.49 2.42 10.87
C VAL A 55 0.82 2.69 9.53
N ASP A 56 0.09 1.72 8.98
CA ASP A 56 -0.77 1.94 7.82
C ASP A 56 -1.80 3.00 8.20
N ARG A 57 -1.92 4.10 7.44
CA ARG A 57 -2.79 5.25 7.76
C ARG A 57 -4.02 5.37 6.85
N ARG A 58 -4.30 4.38 6.00
CA ARG A 58 -5.48 4.38 5.11
C ARG A 58 -6.79 4.40 5.89
N TYR A 59 -7.86 4.94 5.33
CA TYR A 59 -9.19 4.83 5.95
C TYR A 59 -9.65 3.38 6.06
N ARG A 60 -9.36 2.56 5.03
CA ARG A 60 -9.61 1.12 5.03
C ARG A 60 -8.52 0.38 4.27
N ILE A 61 -8.28 -0.88 4.65
CA ILE A 61 -7.29 -1.75 3.98
C ILE A 61 -7.61 -2.04 2.51
N MET A 62 -8.87 -1.88 2.11
CA MET A 62 -9.33 -2.04 0.72
C MET A 62 -9.20 -0.75 -0.11
N ASN A 63 -8.72 0.34 0.47
CA ASN A 63 -8.33 1.50 -0.31
C ASN A 63 -6.95 1.24 -0.93
N TRP A 64 -6.93 1.13 -2.25
CA TRP A 64 -5.76 0.63 -2.99
C TRP A 64 -5.14 1.67 -3.93
N CYS A 65 -5.93 2.62 -4.45
CA CYS A 65 -5.48 3.52 -5.51
C CYS A 65 -4.83 4.79 -4.95
N ASN A 66 -3.63 5.13 -5.44
CA ASN A 66 -2.94 6.41 -5.26
C ASN A 66 -2.99 6.94 -3.82
N GLN A 67 -2.75 6.08 -2.84
CA GLN A 67 -3.05 6.37 -1.44
C GLN A 67 -2.23 7.55 -0.89
N ALA A 68 -2.93 8.58 -0.44
CA ALA A 68 -2.34 9.74 0.20
C ALA A 68 -1.65 9.36 1.52
N GLY A 69 -0.47 9.94 1.78
CA GLY A 69 0.33 9.65 2.97
C GLY A 69 1.12 8.35 2.91
N ALA A 70 1.02 7.57 1.83
CA ALA A 70 1.90 6.43 1.61
C ALA A 70 3.37 6.86 1.50
N GLY A 71 4.28 5.92 1.74
CA GLY A 71 5.71 6.13 1.80
C GLY A 71 6.49 4.97 1.21
N LEU A 72 7.68 5.22 0.67
CA LEU A 72 8.59 4.14 0.25
C LEU A 72 8.85 3.18 1.42
N GLY A 73 8.76 1.89 1.19
CA GLY A 73 9.07 0.88 2.21
C GLY A 73 10.54 0.52 2.28
N GLU A 74 10.79 -0.66 2.83
CA GLU A 74 12.14 -1.26 2.83
C GLU A 74 12.62 -1.41 1.39
N ARG A 75 13.89 -1.04 1.15
CA ARG A 75 14.51 -1.19 -0.18
C ARG A 75 14.66 -2.67 -0.52
N PRO A 76 14.75 -3.03 -1.81
CA PRO A 76 14.91 -4.42 -2.21
C PRO A 76 16.02 -5.12 -1.44
N ARG A 77 15.70 -6.29 -0.89
CA ARG A 77 16.57 -7.04 0.01
C ARG A 77 16.29 -8.53 -0.10
N SER A 78 17.32 -9.32 -0.35
CA SER A 78 17.25 -10.78 -0.37
C SER A 78 17.14 -11.36 1.04
N ALA A 79 16.37 -12.43 1.16
CA ALA A 79 16.21 -13.27 2.35
C ALA A 79 16.03 -12.48 3.67
N PRO A 80 15.09 -11.51 3.76
CA PRO A 80 14.95 -10.66 4.95
C PRO A 80 14.39 -11.42 6.17
N ALA A 81 13.75 -12.57 5.94
CA ALA A 81 13.19 -13.43 6.99
C ALA A 81 13.01 -14.87 6.48
N ALA A 82 12.89 -15.84 7.38
CA ALA A 82 12.62 -17.22 7.01
C ALA A 82 11.32 -17.37 6.19
N GLY A 83 11.42 -18.05 5.05
CA GLY A 83 10.30 -18.26 4.11
C GLY A 83 9.96 -17.05 3.24
N ILE A 84 10.73 -15.95 3.33
CA ILE A 84 10.63 -14.79 2.44
C ILE A 84 11.90 -14.73 1.60
N ASP A 85 11.76 -14.87 0.28
CA ASP A 85 12.90 -14.86 -0.65
C ASP A 85 13.44 -13.45 -0.83
N ALA A 86 12.56 -12.45 -0.94
CA ALA A 86 12.96 -11.06 -1.02
C ALA A 86 11.82 -10.09 -0.65
N TYR A 87 12.24 -8.92 -0.20
CA TYR A 87 11.50 -7.69 -0.41
C TYR A 87 11.86 -7.15 -1.77
N GLU A 88 10.86 -6.82 -2.57
CA GLU A 88 11.02 -6.34 -3.95
C GLU A 88 10.18 -5.09 -4.15
N TRP A 89 10.57 -4.26 -5.12
CA TRP A 89 9.73 -3.14 -5.57
C TRP A 89 9.06 -3.55 -6.88
N MET A 90 7.91 -4.21 -6.77
CA MET A 90 7.18 -4.69 -7.94
C MET A 90 6.40 -3.57 -8.62
N LYS A 91 5.64 -2.78 -7.86
CA LYS A 91 5.07 -1.53 -8.37
C LYS A 91 6.15 -0.45 -8.39
N PRO A 92 6.51 0.12 -9.55
CA PRO A 92 7.51 1.18 -9.59
C PRO A 92 7.03 2.43 -8.83
N PRO A 93 7.76 2.90 -7.80
CA PRO A 93 7.36 4.08 -7.06
C PRO A 93 7.28 5.32 -7.96
N GLY A 94 6.14 6.00 -7.94
CA GLY A 94 5.88 7.18 -8.76
C GLY A 94 5.02 6.90 -9.99
N GLU A 95 4.78 5.65 -10.37
CA GLU A 95 3.73 5.34 -11.33
C GLU A 95 2.35 5.40 -10.67
N SER A 96 1.39 6.00 -11.37
CA SER A 96 -0.02 6.03 -10.95
C SER A 96 -0.62 4.61 -10.90
N ASP A 97 -1.58 4.43 -9.99
CA ASP A 97 -2.44 3.26 -9.91
C ASP A 97 -3.67 3.36 -10.82
N GLY A 98 -4.01 4.56 -11.26
CA GLY A 98 -5.19 4.86 -12.08
C GLY A 98 -5.53 6.34 -12.10
N SER A 99 -6.22 6.78 -13.16
CA SER A 99 -6.68 8.16 -13.31
C SER A 99 -7.61 8.57 -12.16
N SER A 100 -7.38 9.75 -11.59
CA SER A 100 -8.31 10.35 -10.62
C SER A 100 -9.50 11.04 -11.28
N ASP A 101 -9.44 11.26 -12.60
CA ASP A 101 -10.51 11.90 -13.37
C ASP A 101 -11.55 10.84 -13.78
N PRO A 102 -12.80 10.94 -13.32
CA PRO A 102 -13.85 9.96 -13.58
C PRO A 102 -14.31 9.93 -15.05
N LEU A 103 -13.84 10.86 -15.88
CA LEU A 103 -14.12 10.92 -17.31
C LEU A 103 -12.93 10.48 -18.17
N ARG A 104 -11.76 10.30 -17.56
CA ARG A 104 -10.54 9.87 -18.25
C ARG A 104 -10.28 8.39 -17.97
N PRO A 105 -10.48 7.50 -18.94
CA PRO A 105 -10.12 6.09 -18.78
C PRO A 105 -8.61 5.93 -18.63
N ASP A 106 -8.22 4.81 -18.03
CA ASP A 106 -6.82 4.41 -17.97
C ASP A 106 -6.31 3.97 -19.35
N THR A 107 -4.99 3.90 -19.49
CA THR A 107 -4.35 3.28 -20.66
C THR A 107 -4.82 1.82 -20.81
N ASP A 108 -4.86 1.31 -22.03
CA ASP A 108 -5.34 -0.04 -22.40
C ASP A 108 -6.86 -0.29 -22.26
N ASN A 109 -7.71 0.73 -22.52
CA ASN A 109 -9.18 0.63 -22.43
C ASN A 109 -9.68 0.18 -21.05
N ARG A 110 -8.88 0.37 -19.99
CA ARG A 110 -9.31 0.08 -18.63
C ARG A 110 -10.40 1.07 -18.25
N VAL A 111 -11.53 0.53 -17.79
CA VAL A 111 -12.63 1.33 -17.24
C VAL A 111 -12.13 2.23 -16.12
N VAL A 112 -12.66 3.45 -16.09
CA VAL A 112 -12.50 4.40 -14.99
C VAL A 112 -12.69 3.67 -13.66
N GLN A 113 -11.75 3.84 -12.75
CA GLN A 113 -11.73 3.18 -11.45
C GLN A 113 -12.27 4.15 -10.38
N PRO A 114 -13.49 3.98 -9.86
CA PRO A 114 -14.05 4.89 -8.86
C PRO A 114 -13.18 5.00 -7.60
N MET A 115 -12.43 3.94 -7.27
CA MET A 115 -11.51 3.94 -6.13
C MET A 115 -10.31 4.88 -6.29
N CYS A 116 -10.04 5.39 -7.49
CA CYS A 116 -9.00 6.38 -7.77
C CYS A 116 -9.52 7.82 -7.72
N ASP A 117 -10.84 8.02 -7.73
CA ASP A 117 -11.47 9.33 -7.58
C ASP A 117 -11.43 9.75 -6.08
N PRO A 118 -10.79 10.89 -5.74
CA PRO A 118 -10.75 11.40 -4.38
C PRO A 118 -12.13 11.76 -3.80
N LEU A 119 -13.11 12.05 -4.67
CA LEU A 119 -14.47 12.43 -4.30
C LEU A 119 -15.43 11.25 -4.21
N TYR A 120 -15.00 10.06 -4.65
CA TYR A 120 -15.82 8.87 -4.54
C TYR A 120 -16.01 8.46 -3.06
N GLY A 121 -17.27 8.36 -2.64
CA GLY A 121 -17.65 7.98 -1.26
C GLY A 121 -17.40 6.51 -0.89
N GLY A 122 -16.81 5.74 -1.80
CA GLY A 122 -16.59 4.31 -1.62
C GLY A 122 -17.81 3.45 -1.94
N GLY A 123 -17.63 2.15 -1.82
CA GLY A 123 -18.68 1.14 -2.01
C GLY A 123 -18.61 0.05 -0.95
N ILE A 124 -19.42 -0.99 -1.10
CA ILE A 124 -19.51 -2.07 -0.10
C ILE A 124 -18.14 -2.70 0.22
N ARG A 125 -17.25 -2.82 -0.76
CA ARG A 125 -15.93 -3.46 -0.60
C ARG A 125 -14.96 -2.66 0.27
N ASN A 126 -15.05 -1.33 0.29
CA ASN A 126 -14.29 -0.49 1.22
C ASN A 126 -15.16 0.05 2.36
N GLY A 127 -16.33 -0.56 2.60
CA GLY A 127 -17.23 -0.20 3.70
C GLY A 127 -17.73 1.24 3.63
N TYR A 128 -17.97 1.77 2.42
CA TYR A 128 -18.46 3.14 2.19
C TYR A 128 -17.57 4.22 2.83
N ASN A 129 -16.25 4.04 2.74
CA ASN A 129 -15.27 5.03 3.22
C ASN A 129 -14.76 5.87 2.04
N PRO A 130 -14.29 7.11 2.29
CA PRO A 130 -13.54 7.87 1.31
C PRO A 130 -12.37 7.06 0.75
N THR A 131 -12.03 7.25 -0.52
CA THR A 131 -10.96 6.50 -1.20
C THR A 131 -9.58 6.79 -0.61
N GLY A 132 -9.34 8.02 -0.16
CA GLY A 132 -8.01 8.49 0.22
C GLY A 132 -7.02 8.54 -0.94
N ALA A 133 -7.52 8.55 -2.19
CA ALA A 133 -6.71 8.69 -3.38
C ALA A 133 -6.21 10.13 -3.55
N LEU A 134 -4.99 10.29 -4.05
CA LEU A 134 -4.45 11.59 -4.43
C LEU A 134 -5.19 12.16 -5.65
N PRO A 135 -5.46 13.48 -5.68
CA PRO A 135 -6.04 14.14 -6.84
C PRO A 135 -5.02 14.31 -7.97
N LEU A 136 -5.52 14.62 -9.17
CA LEU A 136 -4.72 14.88 -10.37
C LEU A 136 -3.80 13.72 -10.74
N ALA A 137 -4.20 12.50 -10.40
CA ALA A 137 -3.48 11.30 -10.77
C ALA A 137 -3.67 11.05 -12.28
N PRO A 138 -2.58 10.83 -13.04
CA PRO A 138 -2.67 10.44 -14.44
C PRO A 138 -3.14 8.98 -14.56
N PRO A 139 -3.41 8.49 -15.79
CA PRO A 139 -3.68 7.08 -16.04
C PRO A 139 -2.69 6.12 -15.40
N ALA A 140 -3.15 4.90 -15.10
CA ALA A 140 -2.33 3.84 -14.53
C ALA A 140 -1.02 3.65 -15.31
N GLY A 141 0.08 3.54 -14.58
CA GLY A 141 1.43 3.37 -15.16
C GLY A 141 2.08 4.66 -15.65
N GLU A 142 1.34 5.75 -15.83
CA GLU A 142 1.96 7.05 -16.13
C GLU A 142 2.66 7.62 -14.90
N TRP A 143 3.69 8.44 -15.16
CA TRP A 143 4.46 9.10 -14.12
C TRP A 143 3.60 10.10 -13.35
N PHE A 144 3.56 9.96 -12.03
CA PHE A 144 2.79 10.77 -11.10
C PHE A 144 3.72 11.51 -10.11
N PRO A 145 4.16 12.74 -10.45
CA PRO A 145 5.14 13.48 -9.64
C PRO A 145 4.72 13.72 -8.19
N ALA A 146 3.44 13.98 -7.95
CA ALA A 146 2.93 14.27 -6.61
C ALA A 146 3.02 13.02 -5.70
N ALA A 147 2.59 11.85 -6.22
CA ALA A 147 2.74 10.58 -5.50
C ALA A 147 4.21 10.28 -5.23
N PHE A 148 5.10 10.42 -6.22
CA PHE A 148 6.53 10.15 -6.03
C PHE A 148 7.16 11.01 -4.93
N ARG A 149 6.88 12.33 -4.93
CA ARG A 149 7.37 13.24 -3.87
C ARG A 149 6.85 12.85 -2.49
N GLY A 150 5.57 12.48 -2.39
CA GLY A 150 4.98 11.99 -1.14
C GLY A 150 5.63 10.70 -0.65
N LEU A 151 5.88 9.76 -1.58
CA LEU A 151 6.54 8.49 -1.28
C LEU A 151 7.96 8.71 -0.72
N LEU A 152 8.74 9.61 -1.33
CA LEU A 152 10.08 9.98 -0.84
C LEU A 152 10.02 10.62 0.56
N ALA A 153 9.14 11.61 0.75
CA ALA A 153 9.01 12.33 2.01
C ALA A 153 8.57 11.41 3.17
N ASN A 154 7.78 10.38 2.89
CA ASN A 154 7.27 9.44 3.87
C ASN A 154 8.02 8.09 3.87
N ALA A 155 9.22 8.02 3.31
CA ALA A 155 9.99 6.78 3.27
C ALA A 155 10.27 6.22 4.68
N TYR A 156 10.11 4.91 4.84
CA TYR A 156 10.48 4.19 6.05
C TYR A 156 11.06 2.79 5.73
N PRO A 157 12.31 2.48 6.12
CA PRO A 157 13.25 3.35 6.85
C PRO A 157 13.57 4.66 6.10
N PRO A 158 14.01 5.74 6.77
CA PRO A 158 14.40 6.98 6.08
C PRO A 158 15.42 6.74 4.96
N LEU A 159 15.45 7.63 3.97
CA LEU A 159 16.44 7.61 2.90
C LEU A 159 17.78 8.18 3.42
N PRO A 160 18.93 7.73 2.88
CA PRO A 160 20.24 8.30 3.19
C PRO A 160 20.37 9.77 2.81
#